data_AF-A0A661YC21-F1
#
_entry.id   AF-A0A661YC21-F1
#
_cell.length_a   1.000
_cell.length_b   1.000
_cell.length_c   1.000
_cell.angle_alpha   90.00
_cell.angle_beta   90.00
_cell.angle_gamma   90.00
#
_symmetry.space_group_name_H-M   'P 1'
#
loop_
_entity.id
_entity.type
_entity.pdbx_description
1 polymer ?
#
loop_
_entity_poly.entity_id
_entity_poly.type
_entity_poly.pdbx_seq_one_letter_code
_entity_poly.pdbx_strand_id
1 'polypeptide(L)'
;MKKLMLLMVLSALLCNSLTAQHLHRVNNNTDFDADFTTLQAAVTAASDNDTIYVEGSAMEYEGATINKPLTIVGPGFFLSENPETQANNTSATIDSEIIFTSGSEGSTIMGCEFEFGTYLTISVSDISVIRNILYQVEFTDNSNNIVITQNYIDGHINAGLGDISNTIISNNIIKGAIYAQSTSGPLIVSSNVCWTTSWTYPIDCHNASIQNNILINDYSNIRTNTGNTISYNILASDGTDVNGNQFNVDMNLVFADFDGSLELSTDGKWDLKDGSPALDAGSGGVDCGAFGGSTPYILSGVPNLPHIYEADVPASATSDSGLQVSIKVKSGE
;
A
#
# COMPACT_ATOMS: atom_id res chain seq x y z
N MET A 1 -36.56 -29.14 31.70
CA MET A 1 -36.53 -27.76 32.26
C MET A 1 -35.17 -27.39 32.86
N LYS A 2 -34.65 -28.05 33.91
CA LYS A 2 -33.33 -27.72 34.51
C LYS A 2 -32.15 -27.78 33.52
N LYS A 3 -32.14 -28.77 32.61
CA LYS A 3 -31.11 -28.88 31.54
C LYS A 3 -31.22 -27.82 30.44
N LEU A 4 -32.41 -27.25 30.23
CA LEU A 4 -32.66 -26.20 29.22
C LEU A 4 -32.25 -24.82 29.76
N MET A 5 -32.45 -24.57 31.07
CA MET A 5 -31.93 -23.37 31.73
C MET A 5 -30.41 -23.35 31.82
N LEU A 6 -29.75 -24.50 32.03
CA LEU A 6 -28.28 -24.58 32.03
C LEU A 6 -27.69 -24.24 30.66
N LEU A 7 -28.34 -24.68 29.57
CA LEU A 7 -27.90 -24.37 28.20
C LEU A 7 -28.07 -22.89 27.85
N MET A 8 -29.19 -22.26 28.26
CA MET A 8 -29.40 -20.81 28.07
C MET A 8 -28.41 -19.95 28.86
N VAL A 9 -28.06 -20.36 30.08
CA VAL A 9 -27.04 -19.65 30.90
C VAL A 9 -25.65 -19.81 30.29
N LEU A 10 -25.32 -20.98 29.74
CA LEU A 10 -24.03 -21.21 29.05
C LEU A 10 -23.92 -20.38 27.76
N SER A 11 -24.98 -20.27 26.97
CA SER A 11 -25.01 -19.41 25.79
C SER A 11 -24.99 -17.92 26.12
N ALA A 12 -25.60 -17.48 27.22
CA ALA A 12 -25.53 -16.08 27.68
C ALA A 12 -24.14 -15.71 28.25
N LEU A 13 -23.39 -16.68 28.78
CA LEU A 13 -22.00 -16.49 29.23
C LEU A 13 -21.01 -16.43 28.06
N LEU A 14 -21.31 -17.08 26.92
CA LEU A 14 -20.49 -17.03 25.70
C LEU A 14 -20.70 -15.76 24.85
N CYS A 15 -21.75 -14.98 25.12
CA CYS A 15 -22.03 -13.72 24.40
C CYS A 15 -21.32 -12.48 24.99
N ASN A 16 -20.54 -12.61 26.07
CA ASN A 16 -19.98 -11.46 26.81
C ASN A 16 -18.53 -11.08 26.45
N SER A 17 -18.10 -11.27 25.20
CA SER A 17 -16.83 -10.69 24.74
C SER A 17 -16.80 -10.41 23.23
N LEU A 18 -17.90 -9.90 22.68
CA LEU A 18 -17.77 -9.05 21.51
C LEU A 18 -17.30 -7.69 22.02
N THR A 19 -16.00 -7.56 22.31
CA THR A 19 -15.40 -6.23 22.43
C THR A 19 -15.52 -5.59 21.06
N ALA A 20 -16.12 -4.41 21.01
CA ALA A 20 -16.02 -3.59 19.81
C ALA A 20 -14.52 -3.37 19.52
N GLN A 21 -14.11 -3.51 18.26
CA GLN A 21 -12.77 -3.10 17.86
C GLN A 21 -12.65 -1.61 18.21
N HIS A 22 -11.67 -1.27 19.04
CA HIS A 22 -11.44 0.12 19.40
C HIS A 22 -10.63 0.80 18.30
N LEU A 23 -10.98 2.05 18.04
CA LEU A 23 -10.19 2.96 17.25
C LEU A 23 -9.34 3.77 18.22
N HIS A 24 -8.01 3.63 18.13
CA HIS A 24 -7.05 4.46 18.86
C HIS A 24 -6.55 5.56 17.92
N ARG A 25 -6.80 6.82 18.26
CA ARG A 25 -6.29 7.97 17.50
C ARG A 25 -4.89 8.32 17.99
N VAL A 26 -3.97 8.51 17.04
CA VAL A 26 -2.59 8.90 17.33
C VAL A 26 -2.30 10.23 16.65
N ASN A 27 -1.98 11.25 17.44
CA ASN A 27 -1.53 12.54 16.93
C ASN A 27 -0.39 13.07 17.80
N ASN A 28 0.79 13.26 17.21
CA ASN A 28 1.97 13.75 17.95
C ASN A 28 1.92 15.27 18.18
N ASN A 29 0.96 15.99 17.59
CA ASN A 29 0.69 17.39 17.90
C ASN A 29 -0.24 17.50 19.12
N THR A 30 0.31 18.07 20.20
CA THR A 30 -0.34 18.23 21.51
C THR A 30 -1.56 19.15 21.51
N ASP A 31 -1.78 19.91 20.44
CA ASP A 31 -2.96 20.77 20.29
C ASP A 31 -4.23 19.95 19.94
N PHE A 32 -4.07 18.70 19.53
CA PHE A 32 -5.19 17.79 19.25
C PHE A 32 -5.44 16.84 20.42
N ASP A 33 -6.72 16.63 20.73
CA ASP A 33 -7.18 15.66 21.74
C ASP A 33 -7.25 14.25 21.11
N ALA A 34 -6.08 13.65 20.89
CA ALA A 34 -5.92 12.27 20.45
C ALA A 34 -5.66 11.34 21.65
N ASP A 35 -5.96 10.04 21.49
CA ASP A 35 -5.81 9.07 22.58
C ASP A 35 -4.32 8.85 22.95
N PHE A 36 -3.44 8.95 21.95
CA PHE A 36 -2.00 8.79 22.11
C PHE A 36 -1.22 9.80 21.27
N THR A 37 0.01 10.10 21.71
CA THR A 37 0.95 10.95 20.97
C THR A 37 2.02 10.17 20.20
N THR A 38 2.11 8.85 20.41
CA THR A 38 3.09 7.98 19.71
C THR A 38 2.44 6.68 19.26
N LEU A 39 2.93 6.15 18.13
CA LEU A 39 2.43 4.89 17.58
C LEU A 39 2.65 3.72 18.56
N GLN A 40 3.84 3.62 19.16
CA GLN A 40 4.17 2.55 20.10
C GLN A 40 3.28 2.55 21.36
N ALA A 41 2.86 3.73 21.86
CA ALA A 41 1.94 3.82 22.98
C ALA A 41 0.56 3.25 22.63
N ALA A 42 0.04 3.61 21.45
CA ALA A 42 -1.22 3.06 20.94
C ALA A 42 -1.13 1.54 20.75
N VAL A 43 -0.05 1.03 20.16
CA VAL A 43 0.19 -0.42 20.01
C VAL A 43 0.20 -1.13 21.35
N THR A 44 0.80 -0.53 22.38
CA THR A 44 0.86 -1.11 23.73
C THR A 44 -0.52 -1.22 24.35
N ALA A 45 -1.36 -0.19 24.19
CA ALA A 45 -2.71 -0.13 24.75
C ALA A 45 -3.74 -0.93 23.96
N ALA A 46 -3.52 -1.13 22.66
CA ALA A 46 -4.43 -1.82 21.77
C ALA A 46 -4.64 -3.28 22.14
N SER A 47 -5.86 -3.77 21.93
CA SER A 47 -6.22 -5.18 21.95
C SER A 47 -6.10 -5.79 20.55
N ASP A 48 -6.13 -7.11 20.48
CA ASP A 48 -6.13 -7.84 19.20
C ASP A 48 -7.27 -7.36 18.30
N ASN A 49 -6.93 -7.05 17.05
CA ASN A 49 -7.79 -6.56 15.98
C ASN A 49 -8.32 -5.13 16.17
N ASP A 50 -7.75 -4.35 17.09
CA ASP A 50 -8.03 -2.91 17.15
C ASP A 50 -7.47 -2.18 15.92
N THR A 51 -8.04 -1.00 15.64
CA THR A 51 -7.55 -0.07 14.62
C THR A 51 -6.78 1.06 15.28
N ILE A 52 -5.61 1.39 14.73
CA ILE A 52 -4.83 2.55 15.11
C ILE A 52 -4.87 3.52 13.93
N TYR A 53 -5.49 4.69 14.14
CA TYR A 53 -5.51 5.76 13.16
C TYR A 53 -4.41 6.78 13.46
N VAL A 54 -3.37 6.77 12.63
CA VAL A 54 -2.24 7.69 12.72
C VAL A 54 -2.60 8.94 11.93
N GLU A 55 -2.85 10.04 12.63
CA GLU A 55 -3.31 11.27 12.02
C GLU A 55 -2.17 11.99 11.29
N GLY A 56 -2.54 12.72 10.24
CA GLY A 56 -1.59 13.59 9.56
C GLY A 56 -1.02 14.65 10.50
N SER A 57 0.29 14.87 10.42
CA SER A 57 0.99 15.83 11.27
C SER A 57 2.14 16.50 10.52
N ALA A 58 2.53 17.69 11.00
CA ALA A 58 3.75 18.37 10.55
C ALA A 58 5.03 17.81 11.19
N MET A 59 4.88 16.93 12.20
CA MET A 59 5.99 16.23 12.85
C MET A 59 5.95 14.76 12.47
N GLU A 60 7.12 14.14 12.36
CA GLU A 60 7.26 12.71 12.11
C GLU A 60 6.90 11.86 13.34
N TYR A 61 6.44 10.64 13.08
CA TYR A 61 6.22 9.64 14.10
C TYR A 61 7.37 8.64 14.11
N GLU A 62 7.93 8.41 15.29
CA GLU A 62 8.73 7.22 15.55
C GLU A 62 7.90 5.95 15.23
N GLY A 63 8.58 4.94 14.72
CA GLY A 63 8.05 3.63 14.41
C GLY A 63 7.65 2.81 15.65
N ALA A 64 7.30 1.54 15.41
CA ALA A 64 6.79 0.67 16.48
C ALA A 64 7.02 -0.82 16.18
N THR A 65 7.18 -1.60 17.25
CA THR A 65 7.09 -3.06 17.18
C THR A 65 5.63 -3.49 17.34
N ILE A 66 5.10 -4.14 16.30
CA ILE A 66 3.77 -4.72 16.26
C ILE A 66 3.88 -6.20 16.62
N ASN A 67 3.13 -6.62 17.65
CA ASN A 67 3.18 -7.97 18.21
C ASN A 67 1.79 -8.54 18.56
N LYS A 68 0.76 -7.97 17.94
CA LYS A 68 -0.66 -8.38 18.01
C LYS A 68 -1.33 -8.00 16.69
N PRO A 69 -2.40 -8.68 16.26
CA PRO A 69 -3.07 -8.34 15.00
C PRO A 69 -3.65 -6.92 15.11
N LEU A 70 -3.24 -6.00 14.24
CA LEU A 70 -3.71 -4.61 14.24
C LEU A 70 -3.98 -4.11 12.82
N THR A 71 -4.91 -3.16 12.71
CA THR A 71 -5.06 -2.36 11.48
C THR A 71 -4.49 -0.97 11.72
N ILE A 72 -3.39 -0.63 11.06
CA ILE A 72 -2.74 0.68 11.14
C ILE A 72 -3.15 1.49 9.91
N VAL A 73 -3.74 2.66 10.12
CA VAL A 73 -4.30 3.50 9.06
C VAL A 73 -3.77 4.92 9.18
N GLY A 74 -3.06 5.40 8.17
CA GLY A 74 -2.75 6.82 7.98
C GLY A 74 -3.74 7.52 7.04
N PRO A 75 -3.63 8.83 6.82
CA PRO A 75 -4.59 9.62 6.03
C PRO A 75 -4.45 9.42 4.50
N GLY A 76 -3.38 8.78 4.04
CA GLY A 76 -2.93 8.77 2.65
C GLY A 76 -1.68 9.62 2.45
N PHE A 77 -1.26 9.76 1.20
CA PHE A 77 -0.03 10.41 0.77
C PHE A 77 -0.25 11.27 -0.48
N PHE A 78 0.71 12.11 -0.89
CA PHE A 78 0.57 13.03 -2.03
C PHE A 78 -0.76 13.83 -2.01
N LEU A 79 -1.31 14.09 -0.83
CA LEU A 79 -2.70 14.59 -0.67
C LEU A 79 -2.89 15.97 -1.29
N SER A 80 -1.83 16.77 -1.36
CA SER A 80 -1.82 18.08 -2.01
C SER A 80 -1.66 18.03 -3.53
N GLU A 81 -1.26 16.89 -4.10
CA GLU A 81 -1.01 16.73 -5.54
C GLU A 81 -2.24 16.22 -6.31
N ASN A 82 -3.14 15.52 -5.62
CA ASN A 82 -4.34 14.94 -6.20
C ASN A 82 -5.61 15.66 -5.69
N PRO A 83 -6.60 15.93 -6.57
CA PRO A 83 -7.84 16.57 -6.16
C PRO A 83 -8.74 15.61 -5.37
N GLU A 84 -9.64 16.18 -4.55
CA GLU A 84 -10.71 15.44 -3.85
C GLU A 84 -10.24 14.28 -2.93
N THR A 85 -9.04 14.41 -2.36
CA THR A 85 -8.44 13.40 -1.47
C THR A 85 -8.86 13.59 -0.01
N GLN A 86 -8.36 14.64 0.65
CA GLN A 86 -8.62 14.98 2.05
C GLN A 86 -8.71 16.51 2.18
N ALA A 87 -9.52 16.99 3.12
CA ALA A 87 -9.56 18.41 3.45
C ALA A 87 -8.29 18.85 4.20
N ASN A 88 -7.65 17.92 4.92
CA ASN A 88 -6.33 18.12 5.50
C ASN A 88 -5.30 17.31 4.68
N ASN A 89 -4.33 18.02 4.09
CA ASN A 89 -3.33 17.44 3.21
C ASN A 89 -2.06 16.95 3.92
N THR A 90 -2.01 16.97 5.26
CA THR A 90 -0.86 16.43 6.00
C THR A 90 -0.88 14.89 5.98
N SER A 91 0.24 14.28 5.63
CA SER A 91 0.45 12.82 5.72
C SER A 91 0.87 12.39 7.13
N ALA A 92 0.77 11.09 7.39
CA ALA A 92 1.35 10.47 8.58
C ALA A 92 2.73 9.89 8.22
N THR A 93 3.77 10.71 8.40
CA THR A 93 5.16 10.34 8.08
C THR A 93 5.81 9.60 9.23
N ILE A 94 6.38 8.44 8.94
CA ILE A 94 7.10 7.57 9.86
C ILE A 94 8.61 7.68 9.58
N ASP A 95 9.40 8.14 10.54
CA ASP A 95 10.86 8.35 10.42
C ASP A 95 11.70 7.17 10.95
N SER A 96 11.05 6.18 11.56
CA SER A 96 11.72 5.02 12.15
C SER A 96 11.04 3.69 11.81
N GLU A 97 11.76 2.59 11.99
CA GLU A 97 11.33 1.26 11.57
C GLU A 97 9.99 0.83 12.22
N ILE A 98 9.06 0.32 11.40
CA ILE A 98 7.91 -0.46 11.87
C ILE A 98 8.22 -1.94 11.67
N ILE A 99 8.03 -2.74 12.71
CA ILE A 99 8.39 -4.16 12.72
C ILE A 99 7.16 -5.02 13.04
N PHE A 100 6.71 -5.83 12.09
CA PHE A 100 5.74 -6.90 12.33
C PHE A 100 6.46 -8.15 12.83
N THR A 101 6.26 -8.46 14.11
CA THR A 101 6.88 -9.57 14.83
C THR A 101 5.85 -10.61 15.27
N SER A 102 6.31 -11.74 15.83
CA SER A 102 5.43 -12.83 16.31
C SER A 102 4.27 -12.30 17.14
N GLY A 103 3.06 -12.76 16.81
CA GLY A 103 1.80 -12.29 17.37
C GLY A 103 1.08 -11.28 16.49
N SER A 104 1.75 -10.64 15.52
CA SER A 104 1.12 -9.67 14.61
C SER A 104 0.52 -10.26 13.34
N GLU A 105 0.46 -11.59 13.22
CA GLU A 105 -0.19 -12.28 12.10
C GLU A 105 -1.64 -11.78 11.91
N GLY A 106 -2.02 -11.44 10.69
CA GLY A 106 -3.31 -10.85 10.36
C GLY A 106 -3.33 -9.32 10.35
N SER A 107 -2.20 -8.64 10.62
CA SER A 107 -2.14 -7.19 10.62
C SER A 107 -2.20 -6.57 9.21
N THR A 108 -2.69 -5.33 9.15
CA THR A 108 -2.72 -4.51 7.94
C THR A 108 -2.12 -3.14 8.23
N ILE A 109 -1.33 -2.59 7.31
CA ILE A 109 -0.91 -1.19 7.31
C ILE A 109 -1.32 -0.51 6.00
N MET A 110 -1.95 0.66 6.10
CA MET A 110 -2.34 1.46 4.95
C MET A 110 -2.31 2.97 5.18
N GLY A 111 -2.15 3.74 4.11
CA GLY A 111 -2.23 5.20 4.12
C GLY A 111 -1.09 5.90 4.86
N CYS A 112 0.01 5.20 5.15
CA CYS A 112 1.17 5.75 5.84
C CYS A 112 2.29 6.11 4.84
N GLU A 113 3.14 7.05 5.24
CA GLU A 113 4.33 7.46 4.49
C GLU A 113 5.58 7.15 5.30
N PHE A 114 6.57 6.52 4.70
CA PHE A 114 7.85 6.22 5.35
C PHE A 114 8.93 7.15 4.80
N GLU A 115 9.69 7.77 5.70
CA GLU A 115 10.81 8.61 5.33
C GLU A 115 11.90 7.80 4.59
N PHE A 116 12.73 8.52 3.81
CA PHE A 116 13.87 7.92 3.15
C PHE A 116 14.84 7.30 4.17
N GLY A 117 15.23 6.05 3.94
CA GLY A 117 16.10 5.31 4.86
C GLY A 117 15.36 4.47 5.90
N THR A 118 14.04 4.56 5.95
CA THR A 118 13.20 3.83 6.91
C THR A 118 12.70 2.50 6.34
N TYR A 119 12.55 1.49 7.20
CA TYR A 119 12.15 0.13 6.81
C TYR A 119 10.78 -0.21 7.36
N LEU A 120 10.01 -0.94 6.54
CA LEU A 120 8.94 -1.79 7.03
C LEU A 120 9.45 -3.22 7.09
N THR A 121 9.63 -3.74 8.30
CA THR A 121 10.19 -5.08 8.52
C THR A 121 9.09 -6.08 8.83
N ILE A 122 9.11 -7.22 8.14
CA ILE A 122 8.16 -8.32 8.29
C ILE A 122 8.92 -9.59 8.66
N SER A 123 8.55 -10.19 9.79
CA SER A 123 9.12 -11.46 10.24
C SER A 123 8.03 -12.50 10.56
N VAL A 124 6.83 -12.33 9.99
CA VAL A 124 5.65 -13.15 10.27
C VAL A 124 4.78 -13.30 9.01
N SER A 125 3.84 -14.25 9.08
CA SER A 125 2.87 -14.51 8.01
C SER A 125 1.63 -13.62 8.12
N ASP A 126 0.77 -13.65 7.11
CA ASP A 126 -0.56 -13.04 7.11
C ASP A 126 -0.55 -11.51 7.27
N ILE A 127 0.40 -10.82 6.61
CA ILE A 127 0.52 -9.36 6.65
C ILE A 127 0.05 -8.73 5.34
N SER A 128 -0.72 -7.64 5.46
CA SER A 128 -1.14 -6.81 4.33
C SER A 128 -0.54 -5.41 4.39
N VAL A 129 0.17 -5.04 3.33
CA VAL A 129 0.80 -3.73 3.12
C VAL A 129 0.12 -3.08 1.92
N ILE A 130 -0.77 -2.13 2.19
CA ILE A 130 -1.72 -1.63 1.18
C ILE A 130 -1.68 -0.11 1.13
N ARG A 131 -1.55 0.52 -0.03
CA ARG A 131 -1.69 2.00 -0.16
C ARG A 131 -0.76 2.80 0.76
N ASN A 132 0.54 2.51 0.77
CA ASN A 132 1.55 3.29 1.49
C ASN A 132 2.58 3.91 0.55
N ILE A 133 3.27 4.97 1.01
CA ILE A 133 4.62 5.28 0.53
C ILE A 133 5.61 4.53 1.39
N LEU A 134 6.44 3.70 0.76
CA LEU A 134 7.44 2.87 1.44
C LEU A 134 8.80 3.19 0.88
N TYR A 135 9.82 3.28 1.73
CA TYR A 135 11.19 3.22 1.24
C TYR A 135 11.61 1.76 1.02
N GLN A 136 11.60 0.91 2.04
CA GLN A 136 11.94 -0.52 1.87
C GLN A 136 10.99 -1.44 2.63
N VAL A 137 10.74 -2.61 2.05
CA VAL A 137 10.05 -3.73 2.71
C VAL A 137 11.05 -4.86 2.87
N GLU A 138 11.39 -5.18 4.11
CA GLU A 138 12.43 -6.15 4.46
C GLU A 138 11.81 -7.39 5.12
N PHE A 139 12.05 -8.56 4.55
CA PHE A 139 11.70 -9.83 5.18
C PHE A 139 12.90 -10.39 5.93
N THR A 140 12.77 -10.49 7.24
CA THR A 140 13.85 -10.93 8.14
C THR A 140 13.66 -12.35 8.68
N ASP A 141 12.50 -12.95 8.44
CA ASP A 141 12.21 -14.36 8.71
C ASP A 141 11.20 -14.89 7.66
N ASN A 142 11.07 -16.21 7.59
CA ASN A 142 10.19 -16.88 6.66
C ASN A 142 8.74 -16.45 6.86
N SER A 143 8.14 -15.94 5.80
CA SER A 143 6.82 -15.32 5.82
C SER A 143 5.93 -15.95 4.74
N ASN A 144 4.68 -16.23 5.09
CA ASN A 144 3.67 -16.80 4.19
C ASN A 144 2.46 -15.87 4.09
N ASN A 145 1.76 -15.91 2.96
CA ASN A 145 0.48 -15.21 2.78
C ASN A 145 0.60 -13.70 3.01
N ILE A 146 1.47 -13.07 2.21
CA ILE A 146 1.73 -11.64 2.27
C ILE A 146 1.08 -10.95 1.09
N VAL A 147 0.47 -9.79 1.33
CA VAL A 147 -0.11 -8.95 0.28
C VAL A 147 0.58 -7.59 0.29
N ILE A 148 1.22 -7.23 -0.82
CA ILE A 148 1.83 -5.91 -1.04
C ILE A 148 1.17 -5.31 -2.26
N THR A 149 0.22 -4.40 -2.07
CA THR A 149 -0.55 -3.85 -3.18
C THR A 149 -0.87 -2.36 -3.09
N GLN A 150 -1.00 -1.70 -4.25
CA GLN A 150 -1.37 -0.29 -4.35
C GLN A 150 -0.37 0.65 -3.64
N ASN A 151 0.88 0.23 -3.43
CA ASN A 151 1.90 1.04 -2.75
C ASN A 151 2.77 1.80 -3.77
N TYR A 152 3.28 2.94 -3.34
CA TYR A 152 4.38 3.63 -3.98
C TYR A 152 5.67 3.31 -3.21
N ILE A 153 6.61 2.61 -3.85
CA ILE A 153 7.79 2.08 -3.18
C ILE A 153 9.02 2.78 -3.76
N ASP A 154 9.61 3.72 -3.01
CA ASP A 154 10.78 4.49 -3.44
C ASP A 154 12.11 3.73 -3.29
N GLY A 155 12.06 2.52 -2.72
CA GLY A 155 13.17 1.57 -2.69
C GLY A 155 12.70 0.20 -3.13
N HIS A 156 12.98 -0.83 -2.34
CA HIS A 156 12.86 -2.22 -2.80
C HIS A 156 12.12 -3.12 -1.82
N ILE A 157 11.57 -4.21 -2.35
CA ILE A 157 11.02 -5.32 -1.61
C ILE A 157 12.09 -6.41 -1.58
N ASN A 158 12.59 -6.73 -0.39
CA ASN A 158 13.73 -7.62 -0.20
C ASN A 158 13.37 -8.84 0.64
N ALA A 159 13.23 -9.99 -0.01
CA ALA A 159 13.15 -11.29 0.64
C ALA A 159 14.51 -12.00 0.59
N GLY A 160 15.55 -11.31 1.07
CA GLY A 160 16.93 -11.78 1.06
C GLY A 160 17.44 -12.39 2.37
N LEU A 161 16.72 -12.19 3.47
CA LEU A 161 17.03 -12.80 4.77
C LEU A 161 15.94 -13.78 5.22
N GLY A 162 14.67 -13.52 4.86
CA GLY A 162 13.55 -14.44 5.05
C GLY A 162 12.90 -14.82 3.71
N ASP A 163 12.55 -16.10 3.56
CA ASP A 163 11.81 -16.57 2.38
C ASP A 163 10.36 -16.11 2.41
N ILE A 164 9.82 -15.77 1.25
CA ILE A 164 8.40 -15.44 1.09
C ILE A 164 7.67 -16.50 0.28
N SER A 165 6.44 -16.81 0.68
CA SER A 165 5.59 -17.80 0.00
C SER A 165 4.13 -17.39 0.01
N ASN A 166 3.34 -17.86 -0.96
CA ASN A 166 1.95 -17.45 -1.16
C ASN A 166 1.79 -15.92 -1.15
N THR A 167 2.71 -15.21 -1.79
CA THR A 167 2.80 -13.75 -1.70
C THR A 167 2.34 -13.08 -2.99
N ILE A 168 1.56 -12.01 -2.84
CA ILE A 168 1.05 -11.20 -3.94
C ILE A 168 1.74 -9.83 -3.86
N ILE A 169 2.43 -9.47 -4.94
CA ILE A 169 3.04 -8.16 -5.14
C ILE A 169 2.41 -7.57 -6.40
N SER A 170 1.41 -6.72 -6.22
CA SER A 170 0.61 -6.27 -7.37
C SER A 170 0.13 -4.84 -7.30
N ASN A 171 -0.06 -4.20 -8.46
CA ASN A 171 -0.59 -2.85 -8.54
C ASN A 171 0.27 -1.82 -7.79
N ASN A 172 1.59 -2.03 -7.69
CA ASN A 172 2.51 -1.08 -7.06
C ASN A 172 3.27 -0.26 -8.11
N ILE A 173 3.69 0.93 -7.73
CA ILE A 173 4.70 1.72 -8.43
C ILE A 173 6.01 1.55 -7.65
N ILE A 174 7.06 1.03 -8.28
CA ILE A 174 8.28 0.59 -7.60
C ILE A 174 9.50 1.23 -8.26
N LYS A 175 10.26 2.03 -7.49
CA LYS A 175 11.48 2.70 -7.94
C LYS A 175 12.77 1.93 -7.65
N GLY A 176 12.69 0.85 -6.88
CA GLY A 176 13.78 -0.10 -6.71
C GLY A 176 13.51 -1.42 -7.41
N ALA A 177 13.55 -2.51 -6.64
CA ALA A 177 13.45 -3.87 -7.16
C ALA A 177 12.57 -4.75 -6.25
N ILE A 178 12.14 -5.88 -6.80
CA ILE A 178 11.56 -6.99 -6.09
C ILE A 178 12.59 -8.13 -6.13
N TYR A 179 13.11 -8.49 -4.96
CA TYR A 179 14.04 -9.60 -4.81
C TYR A 179 13.43 -10.72 -3.96
N ALA A 180 13.46 -11.95 -4.47
CA ALA A 180 13.06 -13.14 -3.73
C ALA A 180 13.94 -14.34 -4.07
N GLN A 181 14.43 -15.01 -3.03
CA GLN A 181 15.36 -16.13 -3.12
C GLN A 181 14.79 -17.36 -3.83
N SER A 182 15.66 -18.31 -4.18
CA SER A 182 15.27 -19.55 -4.89
C SER A 182 14.37 -20.49 -4.09
N THR A 183 14.34 -20.32 -2.78
CA THR A 183 13.50 -21.02 -1.81
C THR A 183 12.15 -20.33 -1.57
N SER A 184 11.98 -19.09 -2.07
CA SER A 184 10.70 -18.39 -2.06
C SER A 184 9.74 -18.94 -3.12
N GLY A 185 8.43 -18.83 -2.85
CA GLY A 185 7.35 -19.20 -3.76
C GLY A 185 6.23 -20.06 -3.14
N PRO A 186 5.06 -20.16 -3.81
CA PRO A 186 4.71 -19.49 -5.07
C PRO A 186 4.47 -17.99 -4.87
N LEU A 187 4.80 -17.19 -5.89
CA LEU A 187 4.59 -15.73 -5.90
C LEU A 187 3.70 -15.30 -7.07
N ILE A 188 2.94 -14.23 -6.87
CA ILE A 188 2.27 -13.49 -7.94
C ILE A 188 2.88 -12.09 -7.98
N VAL A 189 3.57 -11.77 -9.07
CA VAL A 189 4.16 -10.45 -9.32
C VAL A 189 3.46 -9.87 -10.54
N SER A 190 2.44 -9.05 -10.33
CA SER A 190 1.57 -8.63 -11.43
C SER A 190 1.12 -7.19 -11.42
N SER A 191 0.94 -6.60 -12.60
CA SER A 191 0.39 -5.24 -12.72
C SER A 191 1.21 -4.20 -11.94
N ASN A 192 2.53 -4.36 -11.82
CA ASN A 192 3.39 -3.35 -11.23
C ASN A 192 4.02 -2.45 -12.32
N VAL A 193 4.35 -1.21 -11.96
CA VAL A 193 5.19 -0.32 -12.75
C VAL A 193 6.56 -0.24 -12.08
N CYS A 194 7.60 -0.66 -12.77
CA CYS A 194 8.98 -0.62 -12.26
C CYS A 194 9.76 0.53 -12.93
N TRP A 195 10.04 1.57 -12.16
CA TRP A 195 10.78 2.77 -12.56
C TRP A 195 12.09 2.93 -11.78
N THR A 196 13.08 2.10 -12.09
CA THR A 196 14.35 2.06 -11.35
C THR A 196 15.52 2.61 -12.14
N THR A 197 16.33 3.49 -11.53
CA THR A 197 17.58 3.95 -12.16
C THR A 197 18.80 3.08 -11.87
N SER A 198 18.65 2.07 -11.01
CA SER A 198 19.78 1.41 -10.33
C SER A 198 19.80 -0.10 -10.51
N TRP A 199 18.77 -0.68 -11.13
CA TRP A 199 18.59 -2.12 -11.19
C TRP A 199 18.38 -2.60 -12.64
N THR A 200 19.32 -3.41 -13.12
CA THR A 200 19.17 -4.15 -14.40
C THR A 200 18.03 -5.16 -14.31
N TYR A 201 17.79 -5.73 -13.13
CA TYR A 201 16.71 -6.70 -12.89
C TYR A 201 15.77 -6.20 -11.78
N PRO A 202 14.83 -5.28 -12.06
CA PRO A 202 13.84 -4.84 -11.07
C PRO A 202 12.92 -5.96 -10.58
N ILE A 203 12.82 -7.06 -11.30
CA ILE A 203 12.11 -8.26 -10.86
C ILE A 203 13.09 -9.42 -10.90
N ASP A 204 13.59 -9.80 -9.72
CA ASP A 204 14.52 -10.90 -9.48
C ASP A 204 13.93 -11.84 -8.43
N CYS A 205 13.00 -12.68 -8.88
CA CYS A 205 12.29 -13.62 -8.02
C CYS A 205 12.40 -15.03 -8.57
N HIS A 206 11.98 -16.03 -7.79
CA HIS A 206 11.88 -17.43 -8.22
C HIS A 206 10.46 -17.95 -7.98
N ASN A 207 10.09 -19.02 -8.67
CA ASN A 207 8.78 -19.69 -8.51
C ASN A 207 7.58 -18.73 -8.60
N ALA A 208 7.66 -17.74 -9.50
CA ALA A 208 6.68 -16.65 -9.60
C ALA A 208 5.88 -16.68 -10.91
N SER A 209 4.60 -16.30 -10.85
CA SER A 209 3.88 -15.81 -12.03
C SER A 209 4.16 -14.32 -12.18
N ILE A 210 4.86 -13.93 -13.26
CA ILE A 210 5.28 -12.56 -13.53
C ILE A 210 4.55 -12.07 -14.78
N GLN A 211 3.50 -11.27 -14.58
CA GLN A 211 2.60 -10.87 -15.66
C GLN A 211 2.06 -9.46 -15.57
N ASN A 212 1.72 -8.85 -16.69
CA ASN A 212 1.06 -7.53 -16.76
C ASN A 212 1.88 -6.38 -16.15
N ASN A 213 3.19 -6.56 -15.92
CA ASN A 213 4.05 -5.51 -15.39
C ASN A 213 4.56 -4.60 -16.51
N ILE A 214 4.92 -3.37 -16.17
CA ILE A 214 5.60 -2.41 -17.07
C ILE A 214 6.98 -2.10 -16.50
N LEU A 215 8.03 -2.36 -17.28
CA LEU A 215 9.42 -2.01 -16.95
C LEU A 215 9.87 -0.85 -17.84
N ILE A 216 10.12 0.30 -17.20
CA ILE A 216 10.25 1.58 -17.91
C ILE A 216 11.60 1.78 -18.59
N ASN A 217 12.69 1.28 -18.00
CA ASN A 217 14.02 1.60 -18.50
C ASN A 217 14.49 0.59 -19.55
N ASP A 218 15.14 1.08 -20.60
CA ASP A 218 15.63 0.31 -21.75
C ASP A 218 16.76 -0.68 -21.40
N TYR A 219 17.39 -0.53 -20.23
CA TYR A 219 18.35 -1.48 -19.68
C TYR A 219 17.76 -2.41 -18.61
N SER A 220 16.51 -2.23 -18.20
CA SER A 220 15.86 -3.05 -17.17
C SER A 220 15.10 -4.23 -17.79
N ASN A 221 15.29 -5.43 -17.24
CA ASN A 221 14.63 -6.65 -17.69
C ASN A 221 14.17 -7.52 -16.51
N ILE A 222 13.37 -8.54 -16.77
CA ILE A 222 12.94 -9.52 -15.75
C ILE A 222 13.97 -10.64 -15.71
N ARG A 223 14.47 -11.00 -14.51
CA ARG A 223 15.42 -12.10 -14.41
C ARG A 223 14.74 -13.45 -14.65
N THR A 224 15.27 -14.23 -15.59
CA THR A 224 14.77 -15.57 -15.92
C THR A 224 15.29 -16.62 -14.96
N ASN A 225 14.74 -16.65 -13.75
CA ASN A 225 15.08 -17.65 -12.74
C ASN A 225 14.17 -18.89 -12.80
N THR A 226 14.57 -19.96 -12.11
CA THR A 226 13.83 -21.22 -12.04
C THR A 226 12.42 -21.03 -11.47
N GLY A 227 11.45 -21.73 -12.06
CA GLY A 227 10.06 -21.75 -11.60
C GLY A 227 9.24 -20.52 -12.01
N ASN A 228 9.85 -19.51 -12.65
CA ASN A 228 9.12 -18.35 -13.13
C ASN A 228 8.33 -18.65 -14.40
N THR A 229 7.10 -18.14 -14.46
CA THR A 229 6.33 -17.97 -15.71
C THR A 229 6.28 -16.48 -16.02
N ILE A 230 6.87 -16.06 -17.14
CA ILE A 230 6.98 -14.65 -17.55
C ILE A 230 6.17 -14.43 -18.82
N SER A 231 5.10 -13.64 -18.75
CA SER A 231 4.15 -13.47 -19.85
C SER A 231 3.41 -12.14 -19.76
N TYR A 232 3.01 -11.56 -20.89
CA TYR A 232 2.17 -10.35 -20.95
C TYR A 232 2.75 -9.13 -20.20
N ASN A 233 4.07 -8.97 -20.17
CA ASN A 233 4.71 -7.76 -19.62
C ASN A 233 5.08 -6.78 -20.76
N ILE A 234 5.15 -5.49 -20.44
CA ILE A 234 5.61 -4.44 -21.34
C ILE A 234 7.01 -4.01 -20.88
N LEU A 235 7.99 -4.05 -21.78
CA LEU A 235 9.37 -3.70 -21.49
C LEU A 235 9.88 -2.68 -22.50
N ALA A 236 10.52 -1.63 -22.00
CA ALA A 236 11.28 -0.71 -22.86
C ALA A 236 12.56 -1.35 -23.41
N SER A 237 13.10 -2.34 -22.70
CA SER A 237 14.35 -2.98 -23.06
C SER A 237 14.27 -3.84 -24.31
N ASP A 238 15.44 -4.04 -24.91
CA ASP A 238 15.61 -4.92 -26.06
C ASP A 238 15.22 -6.37 -25.71
N GLY A 239 14.54 -7.02 -26.65
CA GLY A 239 14.16 -8.42 -26.52
C GLY A 239 13.39 -8.93 -27.73
N THR A 240 12.83 -10.13 -27.60
CA THR A 240 12.00 -10.74 -28.64
C THR A 240 10.67 -11.15 -28.02
N ASP A 241 9.59 -10.75 -28.67
CA ASP A 241 8.24 -11.03 -28.20
C ASP A 241 8.03 -12.53 -27.99
N VAL A 242 7.69 -12.88 -26.76
CA VAL A 242 7.50 -14.27 -26.33
C VAL A 242 6.46 -14.30 -25.22
N ASN A 243 5.53 -15.25 -25.27
CA ASN A 243 4.46 -15.41 -24.28
C ASN A 243 3.63 -14.13 -24.04
N GLY A 244 3.40 -13.33 -25.08
CA GLY A 244 2.67 -12.06 -24.99
C GLY A 244 3.45 -10.92 -24.36
N ASN A 245 4.71 -11.11 -23.96
CA ASN A 245 5.57 -9.99 -23.58
C ASN A 245 5.88 -9.13 -24.81
N GLN A 246 5.89 -7.81 -24.63
CA GLN A 246 6.27 -6.83 -25.64
C GLN A 246 7.58 -6.16 -25.23
N PHE A 247 8.53 -6.09 -26.15
CA PHE A 247 9.85 -5.47 -25.94
C PHE A 247 10.06 -4.27 -26.85
N ASN A 248 11.08 -3.45 -26.57
CA ASN A 248 11.40 -2.24 -27.33
C ASN A 248 10.24 -1.22 -27.36
N VAL A 249 9.42 -1.18 -26.30
CA VAL A 249 8.25 -0.29 -26.24
C VAL A 249 8.68 1.12 -25.81
N ASP A 250 8.31 2.13 -26.59
CA ASP A 250 8.54 3.54 -26.24
C ASP A 250 7.59 3.97 -25.11
N MET A 251 8.15 4.25 -23.93
CA MET A 251 7.37 4.63 -22.75
C MET A 251 6.67 6.00 -22.87
N ASN A 252 7.08 6.87 -23.81
CA ASN A 252 6.33 8.09 -24.15
C ASN A 252 4.97 7.78 -24.81
N LEU A 253 4.80 6.57 -25.34
CA LEU A 253 3.54 6.08 -25.88
C LEU A 253 2.70 5.36 -24.82
N VAL A 254 3.28 5.00 -23.67
CA VAL A 254 2.62 4.19 -22.64
C VAL A 254 1.87 5.05 -21.62
N PHE A 255 2.54 6.05 -21.06
CA PHE A 255 2.01 6.81 -19.92
C PHE A 255 1.47 8.19 -20.32
N ALA A 256 0.50 8.68 -19.54
CA ALA A 256 -0.12 9.99 -19.72
C ALA A 256 0.89 11.14 -19.65
N ASP A 257 1.81 11.07 -18.68
CA ASP A 257 2.74 12.16 -18.40
C ASP A 257 4.17 11.65 -18.12
N PHE A 258 4.69 10.82 -19.02
CA PHE A 258 6.00 10.19 -18.85
C PHE A 258 7.15 11.22 -18.72
N ASP A 259 7.09 12.31 -19.49
CA ASP A 259 8.09 13.38 -19.50
C ASP A 259 7.82 14.49 -18.46
N GLY A 260 6.70 14.42 -17.75
CA GLY A 260 6.28 15.41 -16.75
C GLY A 260 5.77 16.73 -17.34
N SER A 261 5.48 16.79 -18.64
CA SER A 261 5.02 18.01 -19.30
C SER A 261 3.57 18.40 -18.97
N LEU A 262 2.75 17.47 -18.48
CA LEU A 262 1.37 17.72 -18.05
C LEU A 262 1.25 18.08 -16.56
N GLU A 263 2.34 18.00 -15.81
CA GLU A 263 2.39 18.28 -14.36
C GLU A 263 1.37 17.43 -13.57
N LEU A 264 1.16 16.17 -13.98
CA LEU A 264 0.37 15.23 -13.18
C LEU A 264 1.09 14.93 -11.86
N SER A 265 0.33 14.46 -10.87
CA SER A 265 0.88 14.08 -9.56
C SER A 265 1.98 13.03 -9.69
N THR A 266 2.82 12.95 -8.66
CA THR A 266 3.97 12.04 -8.60
C THR A 266 3.58 10.58 -8.86
N ASP A 267 2.41 10.17 -8.39
CA ASP A 267 1.82 8.85 -8.59
C ASP A 267 0.91 8.75 -9.84
N GLY A 268 0.23 9.84 -10.21
CA GLY A 268 -0.74 9.87 -11.31
C GLY A 268 -0.11 9.86 -12.70
N LYS A 269 1.13 10.32 -12.84
CA LYS A 269 1.84 10.28 -14.13
C LYS A 269 2.07 8.87 -14.69
N TRP A 270 1.91 7.83 -13.86
CA TRP A 270 2.05 6.42 -14.24
C TRP A 270 0.77 5.76 -14.73
N ASP A 271 -0.32 6.54 -14.88
CA ASP A 271 -1.51 6.06 -15.55
C ASP A 271 -1.29 5.97 -17.07
N LEU A 272 -2.04 5.09 -17.72
CA LEU A 272 -1.93 4.86 -19.16
C LEU A 272 -2.55 6.02 -19.93
N LYS A 273 -1.90 6.43 -21.02
CA LYS A 273 -2.50 7.40 -21.95
C LYS A 273 -3.46 6.74 -22.92
N ASP A 274 -4.34 7.56 -23.50
CA ASP A 274 -5.20 7.14 -24.60
C ASP A 274 -4.39 6.52 -25.74
N GLY A 275 -4.79 5.31 -26.15
CA GLY A 275 -4.13 4.55 -27.21
C GLY A 275 -2.79 3.91 -26.80
N SER A 276 -2.48 3.86 -25.50
CA SER A 276 -1.30 3.18 -24.98
C SER A 276 -1.22 1.72 -25.44
N PRO A 277 -0.04 1.21 -25.82
CA PRO A 277 0.15 -0.20 -26.17
C PRO A 277 0.02 -1.15 -24.96
N ALA A 278 -0.09 -0.60 -23.75
CA ALA A 278 -0.34 -1.36 -22.53
C ALA A 278 -1.84 -1.58 -22.25
N LEU A 279 -2.74 -0.91 -23.00
CA LEU A 279 -4.18 -1.12 -22.92
C LEU A 279 -4.56 -2.50 -23.49
N ASP A 280 -5.38 -3.26 -22.77
CA ASP A 280 -5.81 -4.62 -23.10
C ASP A 280 -4.67 -5.63 -23.42
N ALA A 281 -3.41 -5.26 -23.13
CA ALA A 281 -2.22 -6.04 -23.50
C ALA A 281 -1.89 -7.16 -22.50
N GLY A 282 -2.46 -7.08 -21.31
CA GLY A 282 -2.29 -8.04 -20.23
C GLY A 282 -3.02 -9.35 -20.46
N SER A 283 -2.66 -10.35 -19.66
CA SER A 283 -3.34 -11.65 -19.64
C SER A 283 -4.84 -11.47 -19.40
N GLY A 284 -5.66 -12.01 -20.30
CA GLY A 284 -7.12 -11.87 -20.23
C GLY A 284 -7.68 -10.57 -20.80
N GLY A 285 -6.87 -9.76 -21.50
CA GLY A 285 -7.30 -8.48 -22.07
C GLY A 285 -7.46 -7.39 -21.00
N VAL A 286 -6.63 -7.42 -19.95
CA VAL A 286 -6.58 -6.38 -18.93
C VAL A 286 -5.44 -5.41 -19.25
N ASP A 287 -5.53 -4.19 -18.75
CA ASP A 287 -4.44 -3.23 -18.87
C ASP A 287 -3.22 -3.68 -18.04
N CYS A 288 -2.02 -3.45 -18.59
CA CYS A 288 -0.77 -3.64 -17.87
C CYS A 288 -0.46 -2.43 -16.96
N GLY A 289 0.32 -2.65 -15.90
CA GLY A 289 0.77 -1.60 -14.99
C GLY A 289 -0.14 -1.37 -13.78
N ALA A 290 0.23 -0.38 -12.97
CA ALA A 290 -0.27 -0.19 -11.61
C ALA A 290 -1.77 0.10 -11.56
N PHE A 291 -2.30 0.80 -12.55
CA PHE A 291 -3.71 1.18 -12.67
C PHE A 291 -4.56 0.14 -13.42
N GLY A 292 -3.97 -0.98 -13.85
CA GLY A 292 -4.68 -2.04 -14.55
C GLY A 292 -5.29 -3.11 -13.62
N GLY A 293 -6.19 -3.93 -14.17
CA GLY A 293 -6.79 -5.06 -13.44
C GLY A 293 -7.95 -4.67 -12.51
N SER A 294 -8.38 -5.62 -11.66
CA SER A 294 -9.59 -5.47 -10.84
C SER A 294 -9.40 -4.64 -9.56
N THR A 295 -8.15 -4.42 -9.14
CA THR A 295 -7.78 -3.70 -7.91
C THR A 295 -6.69 -2.68 -8.24
N PRO A 296 -7.00 -1.66 -9.08
CA PRO A 296 -6.02 -0.72 -9.59
C PRO A 296 -5.40 0.12 -8.47
N TYR A 297 -4.22 0.68 -8.71
CA TYR A 297 -3.61 1.67 -7.84
C TYR A 297 -4.58 2.83 -7.56
N ILE A 298 -4.58 3.34 -6.33
CA ILE A 298 -5.44 4.45 -5.90
C ILE A 298 -4.56 5.66 -5.65
N LEU A 299 -4.81 6.74 -6.40
CA LEU A 299 -4.12 8.01 -6.21
C LEU A 299 -4.20 8.46 -4.76
N SER A 300 -3.07 8.96 -4.25
CA SER A 300 -2.90 9.35 -2.86
C SER A 300 -3.09 8.25 -1.81
N GLY A 301 -3.32 7.00 -2.22
CA GLY A 301 -3.49 5.86 -1.33
C GLY A 301 -4.55 6.07 -0.25
N VAL A 302 -5.56 6.91 -0.51
CA VAL A 302 -6.55 7.27 0.51
C VAL A 302 -7.24 5.97 0.99
N PRO A 303 -7.24 5.69 2.31
CA PRO A 303 -7.86 4.48 2.84
C PRO A 303 -9.34 4.38 2.47
N ASN A 304 -9.86 3.16 2.43
CA ASN A 304 -11.28 2.89 2.24
C ASN A 304 -12.07 3.17 3.54
N LEU A 305 -12.07 4.44 3.96
CA LEU A 305 -12.80 4.96 5.11
C LEU A 305 -13.52 6.25 4.71
N PRO A 306 -14.68 6.56 5.29
CA PRO A 306 -15.33 7.85 5.08
C PRO A 306 -14.39 9.00 5.46
N HIS A 307 -14.25 9.98 4.58
CA HIS A 307 -13.36 11.11 4.77
C HIS A 307 -13.98 12.42 4.27
N ILE A 308 -13.55 13.53 4.87
CA ILE A 308 -13.92 14.87 4.45
C ILE A 308 -12.90 15.31 3.41
N TYR A 309 -13.33 15.62 2.18
CA TYR A 309 -12.44 16.09 1.11
C TYR A 309 -12.59 17.58 0.82
N GLU A 310 -13.65 18.22 1.33
CA GLU A 310 -13.84 19.67 1.23
C GLU A 310 -14.46 20.19 2.53
N ALA A 311 -13.85 21.22 3.11
CA ALA A 311 -14.39 21.95 4.24
C ALA A 311 -14.19 23.45 4.00
N ASP A 312 -15.28 24.16 3.72
CA ASP A 312 -15.30 25.62 3.64
C ASP A 312 -15.86 26.18 4.94
N VAL A 313 -14.97 26.80 5.72
CA VAL A 313 -15.28 27.42 7.01
C VAL A 313 -14.84 28.89 6.94
N PRO A 314 -15.77 29.85 6.77
CA PRO A 314 -15.45 31.26 6.72
C PRO A 314 -14.73 31.73 7.98
N ALA A 315 -13.78 32.66 7.84
CA ALA A 315 -13.02 33.19 8.98
C ALA A 315 -13.86 34.05 9.94
N SER A 316 -15.06 34.49 9.52
CA SER A 316 -15.95 35.29 10.35
C SER A 316 -17.41 35.07 9.96
N ALA A 317 -18.30 35.22 10.95
CA ALA A 317 -19.74 35.21 10.79
C ALA A 317 -20.29 36.64 10.81
N THR A 318 -21.41 36.88 10.12
CA THR A 318 -22.20 38.10 10.34
C THR A 318 -23.37 37.79 11.27
N SER A 319 -23.89 38.81 11.97
CA SER A 319 -25.10 38.67 12.79
C SER A 319 -26.32 38.20 12.00
N ASP A 320 -26.32 38.46 10.69
CA ASP A 320 -27.50 38.29 9.83
C ASP A 320 -27.49 36.92 9.12
N SER A 321 -26.31 36.37 8.79
CA SER A 321 -26.15 35.09 8.10
C SER A 321 -25.63 33.94 8.97
N GLY A 322 -25.12 34.23 10.17
CA GLY A 322 -24.36 33.26 10.96
C GLY A 322 -23.05 32.83 10.28
N LEU A 323 -22.45 31.75 10.77
CA LEU A 323 -21.28 31.11 10.17
C LEU A 323 -21.76 30.01 9.21
N GLN A 324 -21.64 30.23 7.89
CA GLN A 324 -22.05 29.24 6.91
C GLN A 324 -20.90 28.29 6.63
N VAL A 325 -21.06 27.03 7.02
CA VAL A 325 -20.04 25.98 6.83
C VAL A 325 -20.52 25.02 5.75
N SER A 326 -19.65 24.68 4.80
CA SER A 326 -19.88 23.63 3.81
C SER A 326 -18.89 22.49 4.05
N ILE A 327 -19.39 21.26 4.13
CA ILE A 327 -18.58 20.05 4.29
C ILE A 327 -19.02 19.06 3.22
N LYS A 328 -18.07 18.52 2.46
CA LYS A 328 -18.32 17.39 1.57
C LYS A 328 -17.57 16.17 2.07
N VAL A 329 -18.27 15.05 2.07
CA VAL A 329 -17.80 13.75 2.57
C VAL A 329 -17.94 12.73 1.45
N LYS A 330 -16.94 11.87 1.31
CA LYS A 330 -16.99 10.71 0.42
C LYS A 330 -17.02 9.44 1.28
N SER A 331 -17.83 8.46 0.90
CA SER A 331 -17.71 7.11 1.49
C SER A 331 -16.39 6.48 1.05
N GLY A 332 -15.81 5.62 1.88
CA GLY A 332 -14.75 4.75 1.40
C GLY A 332 -15.26 3.89 0.23
N GLU A 333 -14.42 3.72 -0.80
CA GLU A 333 -14.63 2.78 -1.91
C GLU A 333 -13.60 1.64 -1.88
#